data_AF-E6XA06-F1
#
_entry.id   AF-E6XA06-F1
#
_cell.length_a   1.000
_cell.length_b   1.000
_cell.length_c   1.000
_cell.angle_alpha   90.00
_cell.angle_beta   90.00
_cell.angle_gamma   90.00
#
_symmetry.space_group_name_H-M   'P 1'
#
loop_
_entity.id
_entity.type
_entity.pdbx_description
1 polymer ?
#
loop_
_entity_poly.entity_id
_entity_poly.type
_entity_poly.pdbx_seq_one_letter_code
_entity_poly.pdbx_strand_id
1 'polypeptide(L)'
;MKIYLVALIAILSLTTGCSQPKKMKTDNSLIAKEFKSYKFIDDSRPGYYLQINNQNCHYEIKTNDLSTARFFDAYSSYSVRVPLNLNILKSGEQSLSIKVLPLQGNTLSEKADLQLRLMMYPDMTDKENDYGGGITLWDWEMPAIEEALPLFEFDTVFEAKVPYKLNILDKYALDLSKMDKDILLEEVIALFATKIKDIENHKHDKDDWLNILQRAGIQIYMTQEMLSKSAEEPISQKPNEILQPLENYRLQLYGNGKIATLLNTIDNDSAIWWADKDTGEPIGWQPVYLFKNKDTGEWHVW
;
A
#
# COMPACT_ATOMS: atom_id res chain seq x y z
N MET A 1 -24.67 75.34 1.40
CA MET A 1 -24.20 74.77 2.67
C MET A 1 -24.62 73.30 2.71
N LYS A 2 -23.61 72.40 2.63
CA LYS A 2 -23.61 70.92 2.75
C LYS A 2 -24.53 70.11 1.83
N ILE A 3 -23.94 69.69 0.70
CA ILE A 3 -24.32 68.53 -0.11
C ILE A 3 -23.94 67.26 0.68
N TYR A 4 -24.90 66.37 0.92
CA TYR A 4 -24.61 65.01 1.38
C TYR A 4 -24.70 64.07 0.18
N LEU A 5 -23.55 63.67 -0.36
CA LEU A 5 -23.42 62.61 -1.35
C LEU A 5 -23.31 61.29 -0.58
N VAL A 6 -24.40 60.54 -0.49
CA VAL A 6 -24.37 59.17 0.03
C VAL A 6 -23.92 58.27 -1.12
N ALA A 7 -22.64 57.90 -1.12
CA ALA A 7 -22.11 56.91 -2.04
C ALA A 7 -22.56 55.51 -1.58
N LEU A 8 -23.49 54.91 -2.33
CA LEU A 8 -23.84 53.50 -2.19
C LEU A 8 -22.76 52.67 -2.90
N ILE A 9 -21.77 52.19 -2.14
CA ILE A 9 -20.78 51.24 -2.64
C ILE A 9 -21.48 49.88 -2.73
N ALA A 10 -21.86 49.48 -3.93
CA ALA A 10 -22.26 48.12 -4.23
C ALA A 10 -21.02 47.22 -4.08
N ILE A 11 -20.91 46.55 -2.94
CA ILE A 11 -19.96 45.46 -2.74
C ILE A 11 -20.43 44.32 -3.64
N LEU A 12 -19.82 44.19 -4.83
CA LEU A 12 -19.83 42.95 -5.58
C LEU A 12 -19.09 41.92 -4.73
N SER A 13 -19.82 41.19 -3.89
CA SER A 13 -19.38 39.94 -3.33
C SER A 13 -19.20 38.96 -4.49
N LEU A 14 -17.98 38.91 -5.02
CA LEU A 14 -17.48 37.79 -5.80
C LEU A 14 -17.63 36.57 -4.90
N THR A 15 -18.72 35.84 -5.07
CA THR A 15 -18.82 34.48 -4.60
C THR A 15 -17.77 33.71 -5.39
N THR A 16 -16.57 33.56 -4.82
CA THR A 16 -15.71 32.42 -5.09
C THR A 16 -16.55 31.21 -4.74
N GLY A 17 -17.30 30.71 -5.72
CA GLY A 17 -17.81 29.36 -5.68
C GLY A 17 -16.58 28.49 -5.58
N CYS A 18 -16.24 28.06 -4.37
CA CYS A 18 -15.55 26.80 -4.19
C CYS A 18 -16.45 25.78 -4.90
N SER A 19 -16.13 25.50 -6.16
CA SER A 19 -16.60 24.30 -6.83
C SER A 19 -16.31 23.18 -5.85
N GLN A 20 -17.36 22.60 -5.25
CA GLN A 20 -17.19 21.41 -4.44
C GLN A 20 -16.39 20.43 -5.29
N PRO A 21 -15.25 19.88 -4.80
CA PRO A 21 -14.47 18.95 -5.59
C PRO A 21 -15.42 17.83 -6.02
N LYS A 22 -15.50 17.60 -7.33
CA LYS A 22 -16.36 16.56 -7.91
C LYS A 22 -16.04 15.27 -7.15
N LYS A 23 -17.05 14.66 -6.53
CA LYS A 23 -16.87 13.45 -5.69
C LYS A 23 -16.27 12.34 -6.55
N MET A 24 -14.96 12.17 -6.50
CA MET A 24 -14.25 11.10 -7.19
C MET A 24 -14.46 9.81 -6.41
N LYS A 25 -14.59 8.69 -7.14
CA LYS A 25 -14.80 7.37 -6.56
C LYS A 25 -13.98 6.35 -7.33
N THR A 26 -13.72 5.22 -6.69
CA THR A 26 -13.19 4.03 -7.35
C THR A 26 -14.33 3.11 -7.79
N ASP A 27 -14.10 2.31 -8.82
CA ASP A 27 -15.03 1.25 -9.24
C ASP A 27 -14.26 -0.01 -9.63
N ASN A 28 -14.25 -1.03 -8.77
CA ASN A 28 -13.53 -2.27 -9.04
C ASN A 28 -14.35 -3.31 -9.83
N SER A 29 -15.58 -3.00 -10.28
CA SER A 29 -16.49 -3.97 -10.89
C SER A 29 -15.96 -4.55 -12.21
N LEU A 30 -15.34 -3.73 -13.06
CA LEU A 30 -14.71 -4.16 -14.31
C LEU A 30 -13.57 -5.15 -14.03
N ILE A 31 -12.69 -4.78 -13.09
CA ILE A 31 -11.51 -5.57 -12.73
C ILE A 31 -11.91 -6.89 -12.05
N ALA A 32 -12.91 -6.85 -11.17
CA ALA A 32 -13.42 -8.04 -10.49
C ALA A 32 -13.99 -9.08 -11.46
N LYS A 33 -14.57 -8.67 -12.60
CA LYS A 33 -15.08 -9.62 -13.61
C LYS A 33 -13.97 -10.49 -14.22
N GLU A 34 -12.75 -9.95 -14.37
CA GLU A 34 -11.58 -10.71 -14.84
C GLU A 34 -11.16 -11.79 -13.83
N PHE A 35 -11.40 -11.55 -12.53
CA PHE A 35 -10.97 -12.43 -11.46
C PHE A 35 -12.03 -13.45 -11.01
N LYS A 36 -13.33 -13.11 -11.08
CA LYS A 36 -14.43 -14.00 -10.62
C LYS A 36 -14.47 -15.34 -11.36
N SER A 37 -14.00 -15.38 -12.60
CA SER A 37 -13.93 -16.60 -13.42
C SER A 37 -12.52 -17.18 -13.53
N TYR A 38 -11.58 -16.67 -12.73
CA TYR A 38 -10.19 -17.06 -12.82
C TYR A 38 -10.00 -18.53 -12.45
N LYS A 39 -9.20 -19.23 -13.27
CA LYS A 39 -8.78 -20.60 -13.01
C LYS A 39 -7.28 -20.62 -12.88
N PHE A 40 -6.80 -21.24 -11.81
CA PHE A 40 -5.39 -21.51 -11.64
C PHE A 40 -4.86 -22.36 -12.81
N ILE A 41 -3.60 -22.12 -13.17
CA ILE A 41 -2.88 -22.82 -14.23
C ILE A 41 -2.67 -24.29 -13.84
N ASP A 42 -2.46 -24.55 -12.55
CA ASP A 42 -2.30 -25.87 -11.96
C ASP A 42 -2.76 -25.89 -10.48
N ASP A 43 -2.59 -27.04 -9.83
CA ASP A 43 -3.06 -27.27 -8.46
C ASP A 43 -2.05 -26.83 -7.37
N SER A 44 -0.87 -26.31 -7.72
CA SER A 44 0.11 -25.86 -6.73
C SER A 44 -0.40 -24.65 -5.93
N ARG A 45 -0.04 -24.53 -4.65
CA ARG A 45 -0.45 -23.41 -3.77
C ARG A 45 0.73 -22.83 -2.99
N PRO A 46 1.86 -22.45 -3.63
CA PRO A 46 3.05 -22.05 -2.90
C PRO A 46 2.93 -20.67 -2.26
N GLY A 47 3.51 -20.51 -1.08
CA GLY A 47 3.61 -19.24 -0.37
C GLY A 47 5.05 -18.78 -0.24
N TYR A 48 5.35 -17.56 -0.65
CA TYR A 48 6.66 -16.94 -0.54
C TYR A 48 6.66 -15.93 0.61
N TYR A 49 7.70 -15.97 1.43
CA TYR A 49 7.84 -15.12 2.61
C TYR A 49 9.25 -14.58 2.73
N LEU A 50 9.37 -13.37 3.24
CA LEU A 50 10.65 -12.77 3.62
C LEU A 50 10.69 -12.60 5.14
N GLN A 51 11.60 -13.32 5.78
CA GLN A 51 11.98 -13.05 7.16
C GLN A 51 12.99 -11.91 7.16
N ILE A 52 12.74 -10.89 7.96
CA ILE A 52 13.55 -9.68 8.09
C ILE A 52 13.92 -9.56 9.56
N ASN A 53 15.20 -9.42 9.87
CA ASN A 53 15.68 -9.07 11.20
C ASN A 53 16.55 -7.84 11.06
N ASN A 54 16.14 -6.72 11.64
CA ASN A 54 16.94 -5.50 11.63
C ASN A 54 17.53 -5.21 13.01
N GLN A 55 18.66 -4.52 12.99
CA GLN A 55 19.30 -3.95 14.17
C GLN A 55 19.87 -2.57 13.85
N ASN A 56 19.63 -1.60 14.74
CA ASN A 56 20.11 -0.22 14.69
C ASN A 56 19.97 0.47 13.32
N CYS A 57 18.94 0.12 12.55
CA CYS A 57 18.65 0.71 11.26
C CYS A 57 17.15 0.72 10.96
N HIS A 58 16.76 1.64 10.09
CA HIS A 58 15.47 1.63 9.40
C HIS A 58 15.62 0.89 8.07
N TYR A 59 14.52 0.44 7.48
CA TYR A 59 14.55 -0.16 6.16
C TYR A 59 13.30 0.12 5.33
N GLU A 60 13.46 0.05 4.01
CA GLU A 60 12.39 -0.09 3.04
C GLU A 60 12.71 -1.27 2.12
N ILE A 61 11.76 -2.19 1.96
CA ILE A 61 11.89 -3.35 1.08
C ILE A 61 10.71 -3.37 0.11
N LYS A 62 11.03 -3.55 -1.18
CA LYS A 62 10.05 -3.64 -2.27
C LYS A 62 10.22 -4.92 -3.06
N THR A 63 9.11 -5.53 -3.44
CA THR A 63 9.06 -6.68 -4.34
C THR A 63 8.33 -6.25 -5.60
N ASN A 64 8.93 -6.37 -6.78
CA ASN A 64 8.36 -5.92 -8.06
C ASN A 64 7.90 -4.44 -8.04
N ASP A 65 8.69 -3.57 -7.40
CA ASP A 65 8.36 -2.15 -7.15
C ASP A 65 7.05 -1.93 -6.37
N LEU A 66 6.59 -2.92 -5.60
CA LEU A 66 5.49 -2.82 -4.65
C LEU A 66 6.03 -2.86 -3.22
N SER A 67 5.48 -2.01 -2.34
CA SER A 67 5.85 -2.00 -0.92
C SER A 67 5.67 -3.39 -0.30
N THR A 68 6.73 -3.93 0.28
CA THR A 68 6.72 -5.25 0.95
C THR A 68 6.81 -5.09 2.46
N ALA A 69 7.79 -4.33 2.93
CA ALA A 69 7.97 -4.04 4.34
C ALA A 69 8.70 -2.72 4.51
N ARG A 70 8.39 -2.00 5.58
CA ARG A 70 9.10 -0.80 6.00
C ARG A 70 9.19 -0.80 7.51
N PHE A 71 10.25 -0.19 8.03
CA PHE A 71 10.44 -0.03 9.45
C PHE A 71 11.11 1.31 9.74
N PHE A 72 10.35 2.21 10.34
CA PHE A 72 10.78 3.56 10.72
C PHE A 72 10.55 3.84 12.21
N ASP A 73 10.24 2.82 13.01
CA ASP A 73 10.02 2.96 14.44
C ASP A 73 11.33 3.24 15.19
N ALA A 74 11.20 3.85 16.36
CA ALA A 74 12.34 4.17 17.22
C ALA A 74 13.01 2.94 17.87
N TYR A 75 12.41 1.75 17.78
CA TYR A 75 12.99 0.53 18.34
C TYR A 75 14.24 0.12 17.58
N SER A 76 15.30 -0.21 18.30
CA SER A 76 16.60 -0.56 17.69
C SER A 76 16.65 -1.96 17.10
N SER A 77 15.63 -2.79 17.28
CA SER A 77 15.57 -4.10 16.65
C SER A 77 14.14 -4.55 16.47
N TYR A 78 13.87 -5.20 15.35
CA TYR A 78 12.60 -5.78 15.02
C TYR A 78 12.79 -7.02 14.15
N SER A 79 11.91 -7.99 14.30
CA SER A 79 11.94 -9.24 13.55
C SER A 79 10.53 -9.53 13.05
N VAL A 80 10.40 -9.70 11.74
CA VAL A 80 9.10 -9.93 11.11
C VAL A 80 9.23 -10.87 9.93
N ARG A 81 8.19 -11.67 9.71
CA ARG A 81 8.03 -12.47 8.50
C ARG A 81 6.85 -11.94 7.70
N VAL A 82 7.11 -11.47 6.49
CA VAL A 82 6.09 -10.86 5.62
C VAL A 82 5.80 -11.75 4.41
N PRO A 83 4.53 -11.91 4.01
CA PRO A 83 4.16 -12.63 2.79
C PRO A 83 4.50 -11.81 1.54
N LEU A 84 4.97 -12.47 0.48
CA LEU A 84 5.35 -11.84 -0.78
C LEU A 84 4.31 -12.05 -1.90
N ASN A 85 3.41 -13.04 -1.76
CA ASN A 85 2.49 -13.43 -2.83
C ASN A 85 1.64 -12.28 -3.38
N LEU A 86 1.22 -11.33 -2.55
CA LEU A 86 0.43 -10.16 -2.99
C LEU A 86 1.20 -9.24 -3.94
N ASN A 87 2.54 -9.33 -3.94
CA ASN A 87 3.44 -8.57 -4.81
C ASN A 87 3.94 -9.37 -6.02
N ILE A 88 3.62 -10.67 -6.10
CA ILE A 88 3.99 -11.54 -7.22
C ILE A 88 2.77 -11.64 -8.16
N LEU A 89 2.92 -11.26 -9.43
CA LEU A 89 1.81 -11.27 -10.39
C LEU A 89 1.84 -12.47 -11.34
N LYS A 90 2.98 -13.13 -11.48
CA LYS A 90 3.18 -14.27 -12.38
C LYS A 90 4.44 -15.04 -11.98
N SER A 91 4.52 -16.29 -12.41
CA SER A 91 5.76 -17.06 -12.34
C SER A 91 6.91 -16.40 -13.11
N GLY A 92 8.14 -16.64 -12.66
CA GLY A 92 9.38 -16.13 -13.23
C GLY A 92 10.23 -15.39 -12.19
N GLU A 93 11.18 -14.64 -12.72
CA GLU A 93 12.03 -13.74 -11.94
C GLU A 93 11.22 -12.61 -11.30
N GLN A 94 11.46 -12.36 -10.01
CA GLN A 94 10.87 -11.30 -9.21
C GLN A 94 12.00 -10.41 -8.67
N SER A 95 11.84 -9.09 -8.78
CA SER A 95 12.84 -8.15 -8.26
C SER A 95 12.61 -7.88 -6.77
N LEU A 96 13.68 -7.81 -5.99
CA LEU A 96 13.67 -7.38 -4.60
C LEU A 96 14.64 -6.20 -4.45
N SER A 97 14.15 -5.06 -3.96
CA SER A 97 14.93 -3.85 -3.72
C SER A 97 14.91 -3.52 -2.24
N ILE A 98 16.09 -3.30 -1.66
CA ILE A 98 16.30 -3.07 -0.24
C ILE A 98 17.04 -1.75 -0.06
N LYS A 99 16.52 -0.92 0.84
CA LYS A 99 17.17 0.29 1.34
C LYS A 99 17.31 0.19 2.84
N VAL A 100 18.50 0.42 3.35
CA VAL A 100 18.79 0.46 4.79
C VAL A 100 19.22 1.87 5.15
N LEU A 101 18.49 2.49 6.09
CA LEU A 101 18.67 3.88 6.49
C LEU A 101 19.13 3.98 7.96
N PRO A 102 19.82 5.06 8.34
CA PRO A 102 20.23 5.31 9.71
C PRO A 102 19.01 5.34 10.65
N LEU A 103 19.10 4.64 11.79
CA LEU A 103 18.11 4.78 12.87
C LEU A 103 18.20 6.16 13.54
N GLN A 104 19.41 6.72 13.62
CA GLN A 104 19.66 8.04 14.21
C GLN A 104 20.71 8.78 13.40
N GLY A 105 20.56 10.10 13.30
CA GLY A 105 21.49 10.95 12.57
C GLY A 105 21.42 10.74 11.06
N ASN A 106 22.52 11.06 10.37
CA ASN A 106 22.57 11.08 8.90
C ASN A 106 23.36 9.92 8.29
N THR A 107 23.91 9.00 9.11
CA THR A 107 24.77 7.90 8.64
C THR A 107 24.54 6.64 9.45
N LEU A 108 24.63 5.48 8.79
CA LEU A 108 24.52 4.17 9.40
C LEU A 108 25.60 3.99 10.45
N SER A 109 25.20 3.46 11.61
CA SER A 109 26.15 3.09 12.66
C SER A 109 26.88 1.80 12.30
N GLU A 110 28.07 1.57 12.85
CA GLU A 110 28.79 0.28 12.73
C GLU A 110 27.98 -0.92 13.27
N LYS A 111 26.94 -0.66 14.07
CA LYS A 111 26.02 -1.67 14.62
C LYS A 111 24.74 -1.83 13.80
N ALA A 112 24.60 -1.11 12.69
CA ALA A 112 23.49 -1.29 11.78
C ALA A 112 23.64 -2.65 11.11
N ASP A 113 22.60 -3.47 11.19
CA ASP A 113 22.55 -4.79 10.58
C ASP A 113 21.16 -5.07 10.01
N LEU A 114 21.12 -5.82 8.90
CA LEU A 114 19.89 -6.32 8.30
C LEU A 114 20.14 -7.72 7.77
N GLN A 115 19.38 -8.69 8.29
CA GLN A 115 19.38 -10.07 7.84
C GLN A 115 18.05 -10.39 7.14
N LEU A 116 18.16 -11.06 6.00
CA LEU A 116 17.05 -11.46 5.17
C LEU A 116 17.09 -12.97 4.96
N ARG A 117 15.94 -13.64 5.11
CA ARG A 117 15.76 -15.04 4.70
C ARG A 117 14.53 -15.15 3.82
N LEU A 118 14.74 -15.56 2.57
CA LEU A 118 13.67 -15.88 1.65
C LEU A 118 13.22 -17.33 1.89
N MET A 119 11.93 -17.51 2.12
CA MET A 119 11.31 -18.81 2.41
C MET A 119 10.19 -19.10 1.40
N MET A 120 9.97 -20.39 1.16
CA MET A 120 8.83 -20.89 0.40
C MET A 120 8.14 -22.03 1.16
N TYR A 121 6.82 -21.98 1.19
CA TYR A 121 5.96 -23.05 1.68
C TYR A 121 5.32 -23.74 0.47
N PRO A 122 5.45 -25.07 0.32
CA PRO A 122 4.94 -25.78 -0.84
C PRO A 122 3.42 -25.65 -1.05
N ASP A 123 2.64 -25.68 0.03
CA ASP A 123 1.18 -25.65 -0.03
C ASP A 123 0.56 -24.85 1.12
N MET A 124 0.17 -23.61 0.83
CA MET A 124 -0.49 -22.71 1.76
C MET A 124 -1.90 -23.15 2.18
N THR A 125 -2.46 -24.17 1.53
CA THR A 125 -3.75 -24.76 1.91
C THR A 125 -3.60 -25.93 2.88
N ASP A 126 -2.41 -26.53 2.99
CA ASP A 126 -2.10 -27.64 3.88
C ASP A 126 -1.75 -27.19 5.31
N LYS A 127 -2.72 -26.57 5.99
CA LYS A 127 -2.54 -26.01 7.34
C LYS A 127 -2.14 -27.05 8.39
N GLU A 128 -2.59 -28.30 8.22
CA GLU A 128 -2.37 -29.38 9.19
C GLU A 128 -0.92 -29.89 9.19
N ASN A 129 -0.18 -29.70 8.09
CA ASN A 129 1.21 -30.14 7.94
C ASN A 129 2.19 -28.95 7.79
N ASP A 130 1.95 -27.85 8.51
CA ASP A 130 2.78 -26.63 8.47
C ASP A 130 3.04 -26.14 7.03
N TYR A 131 1.99 -26.14 6.21
CA TYR A 131 2.00 -25.71 4.81
C TYR A 131 2.99 -26.49 3.93
N GLY A 132 3.26 -27.75 4.27
CA GLY A 132 4.24 -28.61 3.63
C GLY A 132 5.69 -28.41 4.13
N GLY A 133 5.88 -27.63 5.19
CA GLY A 133 7.18 -27.33 5.78
C GLY A 133 7.93 -26.20 5.05
N GLY A 134 8.39 -25.21 5.80
CA GLY A 134 9.11 -24.06 5.24
C GLY A 134 10.48 -24.45 4.65
N ILE A 135 10.70 -24.10 3.38
CA ILE A 135 11.95 -24.28 2.65
C ILE A 135 12.67 -22.94 2.60
N THR A 136 13.93 -22.90 3.06
CA THR A 136 14.78 -21.71 2.88
C THR A 136 15.32 -21.73 1.46
N LEU A 137 15.01 -20.67 0.70
CA LEU A 137 15.52 -20.49 -0.66
C LEU A 137 16.86 -19.77 -0.65
N TRP A 138 17.03 -18.80 0.25
CA TRP A 138 18.25 -18.00 0.35
C TRP A 138 18.30 -17.25 1.69
N ASP A 139 19.52 -17.02 2.17
CA ASP A 139 19.87 -16.20 3.32
C ASP A 139 20.85 -15.10 2.89
N TRP A 140 20.68 -13.91 3.43
CA TRP A 140 21.58 -12.79 3.23
C TRP A 140 21.72 -11.94 4.49
N GLU A 141 22.91 -11.39 4.65
CA GLU A 141 23.28 -10.53 5.74
C GLU A 141 23.95 -9.30 5.15
N MET A 142 23.59 -8.13 5.68
CA MET A 142 24.21 -6.88 5.28
C MET A 142 25.71 -6.92 5.60
N PRO A 143 26.59 -6.56 4.65
CA PRO A 143 28.01 -6.45 4.96
C PRO A 143 28.25 -5.39 6.04
N ALA A 144 29.29 -5.59 6.86
CA ALA A 144 29.65 -4.66 7.90
C ALA A 144 29.92 -3.26 7.34
N ILE A 145 29.44 -2.24 8.05
CA ILE A 145 29.63 -0.84 7.69
C ILE A 145 31.00 -0.39 8.19
N GLU A 146 31.95 -0.23 7.25
CA GLU A 146 33.32 0.22 7.57
C GLU A 146 33.49 1.75 7.46
N GLU A 147 32.58 2.42 6.73
CA GLU A 147 32.60 3.87 6.50
C GLU A 147 31.23 4.48 6.78
N ALA A 148 31.18 5.79 7.08
CA ALA A 148 29.93 6.49 7.37
C ALA A 148 29.05 6.63 6.11
N LEU A 149 28.09 5.70 5.94
CA LEU A 149 27.18 5.66 4.79
C LEU A 149 25.80 6.24 5.16
N PRO A 150 25.25 7.21 4.40
CA PRO A 150 23.90 7.72 4.67
C PRO A 150 22.78 6.74 4.29
N LEU A 151 23.10 5.75 3.47
CA LEU A 151 22.18 4.78 2.90
C LEU A 151 22.98 3.58 2.42
N PHE A 152 22.44 2.38 2.60
CA PHE A 152 22.90 1.17 1.94
C PHE A 152 21.77 0.63 1.05
N GLU A 153 22.07 0.39 -0.22
CA GLU A 153 21.10 -0.16 -1.18
C GLU A 153 21.57 -1.51 -1.67
N PHE A 154 20.63 -2.46 -1.77
CA PHE A 154 20.88 -3.77 -2.32
C PHE A 154 19.68 -4.21 -3.15
N ASP A 155 19.95 -4.45 -4.44
CA ASP A 155 18.97 -4.99 -5.37
C ASP A 155 19.35 -6.42 -5.74
N THR A 156 18.36 -7.30 -5.76
CA THR A 156 18.52 -8.71 -6.12
C THR A 156 17.26 -9.23 -6.79
N VAL A 157 17.30 -10.49 -7.21
CA VAL A 157 16.17 -11.19 -7.80
C VAL A 157 15.99 -12.58 -7.19
N PHE A 158 14.78 -13.11 -7.28
CA PHE A 158 14.51 -14.52 -6.96
C PHE A 158 13.49 -15.10 -7.94
N GLU A 159 13.52 -16.42 -8.11
CA GLU A 159 12.56 -17.13 -8.95
C GLU A 159 11.33 -17.52 -8.12
N ALA A 160 10.14 -17.14 -8.58
CA ALA A 160 8.86 -17.59 -8.00
C ALA A 160 8.07 -18.42 -9.01
N LYS A 161 7.46 -19.50 -8.56
CA LYS A 161 6.53 -20.33 -9.32
C LYS A 161 5.19 -20.24 -8.63
N VAL A 162 4.21 -19.65 -9.31
CA VAL A 162 2.84 -19.45 -8.83
C VAL A 162 1.85 -19.90 -9.91
N PRO A 163 0.69 -20.46 -9.51
CA PRO A 163 -0.28 -21.07 -10.43
C PRO A 163 -1.16 -20.00 -11.11
N TYR A 164 -0.71 -18.75 -11.20
CA TYR A 164 -1.47 -17.65 -11.74
C TYR A 164 -0.58 -16.69 -12.54
N LYS A 165 -1.25 -15.90 -13.37
CA LYS A 165 -0.72 -14.79 -14.16
C LYS A 165 -1.78 -13.69 -14.19
N LEU A 166 -1.52 -12.62 -13.46
CA LEU A 166 -2.40 -11.45 -13.33
C LEU A 166 -1.75 -10.30 -14.09
N ASN A 167 -2.42 -9.80 -15.13
CA ASN A 167 -1.89 -8.75 -16.01
C ASN A 167 -2.75 -7.49 -16.00
N ILE A 168 -3.45 -7.22 -14.89
CA ILE A 168 -4.35 -6.06 -14.77
C ILE A 168 -3.62 -4.74 -14.99
N LEU A 169 -2.44 -4.54 -14.39
CA LEU A 169 -1.68 -3.30 -14.59
C LEU A 169 -1.22 -3.13 -16.04
N ASP A 170 -0.84 -4.20 -16.73
CA ASP A 170 -0.40 -4.13 -18.14
C ASP A 170 -1.59 -3.89 -19.08
N LYS A 171 -2.72 -4.54 -18.80
CA LYS A 171 -3.96 -4.38 -19.56
C LYS A 171 -4.54 -2.99 -19.40
N TYR A 172 -4.66 -2.49 -18.17
CA TYR A 172 -5.54 -1.37 -17.85
C TYR A 172 -4.83 -0.15 -17.27
N ALA A 173 -3.69 -0.26 -16.59
CA ALA A 173 -3.15 0.88 -15.85
C ALA A 173 -2.46 1.90 -16.77
N LEU A 174 -2.78 3.17 -16.52
CA LEU A 174 -2.07 4.33 -17.04
C LEU A 174 -0.72 4.48 -16.32
N ASP A 175 0.29 4.94 -17.04
CA ASP A 175 1.57 5.36 -16.47
C ASP A 175 1.41 6.73 -15.81
N LEU A 176 1.20 6.74 -14.50
CA LEU A 176 0.96 7.95 -13.69
C LEU A 176 2.21 8.83 -13.60
N SER A 177 3.41 8.27 -13.81
CA SER A 177 4.65 9.06 -13.81
C SER A 177 4.72 10.08 -14.96
N LYS A 178 3.87 9.89 -15.98
CA LYS A 178 3.72 10.78 -17.14
C LYS A 178 2.57 11.78 -17.00
N MET A 179 1.79 11.70 -15.93
CA MET A 179 0.75 12.68 -15.65
C MET A 179 1.37 13.97 -15.10
N ASP A 180 0.68 15.08 -15.29
CA ASP A 180 0.98 16.30 -14.54
C ASP A 180 0.88 16.02 -13.03
N LYS A 181 1.90 16.44 -12.28
CA LYS A 181 2.05 16.09 -10.87
C LYS A 181 0.96 16.70 -9.99
N ASP A 182 0.54 17.93 -10.29
CA ASP A 182 -0.46 18.64 -9.50
C ASP A 182 -1.84 18.04 -9.76
N ILE A 183 -2.15 17.73 -11.02
CA ILE A 183 -3.39 17.01 -11.39
C ILE A 183 -3.45 15.63 -10.73
N LEU A 184 -2.36 14.86 -10.80
CA LEU A 184 -2.30 13.54 -10.18
C LEU A 184 -2.51 13.61 -8.66
N LEU A 185 -1.83 14.56 -8.01
CA LEU A 185 -1.95 14.75 -6.57
C LEU A 185 -3.39 15.16 -6.19
N GLU A 186 -3.99 16.11 -6.90
CA GLU A 186 -5.38 16.55 -6.67
C GLU A 186 -6.38 15.39 -6.77
N GLU A 187 -6.27 14.56 -7.82
CA GLU A 187 -7.15 13.41 -8.02
C GLU A 187 -6.99 12.35 -6.92
N VAL A 188 -5.76 12.05 -6.52
CA VAL A 188 -5.47 11.06 -5.46
C VAL A 188 -5.97 11.57 -4.10
N ILE A 189 -5.78 12.85 -3.77
CA ILE A 189 -6.33 13.47 -2.55
C ILE A 189 -7.85 13.34 -2.53
N ALA A 190 -8.53 13.63 -3.65
CA ALA A 190 -9.99 13.55 -3.72
C ALA A 190 -10.52 12.12 -3.46
N LEU A 191 -9.78 11.10 -3.90
CA LEU A 191 -10.10 9.69 -3.65
C LEU A 191 -9.87 9.29 -2.18
N PHE A 192 -8.74 9.70 -1.59
CA PHE A 192 -8.46 9.48 -0.16
C PHE A 192 -9.49 10.18 0.74
N ALA A 193 -9.82 11.44 0.45
CA ALA A 193 -10.85 12.20 1.17
C ALA A 193 -12.23 11.53 1.06
N THR A 194 -12.55 10.93 -0.09
CA THR A 194 -13.78 10.15 -0.24
C THR A 194 -13.76 8.88 0.60
N LYS A 195 -12.62 8.18 0.66
CA LYS A 195 -12.47 6.97 1.50
C LYS A 195 -12.58 7.30 3.00
N ILE A 196 -11.97 8.40 3.45
CA ILE A 196 -12.09 8.88 4.84
C ILE A 196 -13.55 9.16 5.18
N LYS A 197 -14.28 9.90 4.32
CA LYS A 197 -15.71 10.15 4.52
C LYS A 197 -16.53 8.86 4.56
N ASP A 198 -16.20 7.88 3.73
CA ASP A 198 -16.89 6.58 3.75
C ASP A 198 -16.63 5.84 5.07
N ILE A 199 -15.41 5.93 5.64
CA ILE A 199 -15.06 5.39 6.97
C ILE A 199 -15.84 6.11 8.08
N GLU A 200 -15.83 7.45 8.10
CA GLU A 200 -16.54 8.27 9.09
C GLU A 200 -18.05 8.01 9.11
N ASN A 201 -18.63 7.76 7.93
CA ASN A 201 -20.06 7.45 7.80
C ASN A 201 -20.37 5.96 7.99
N HIS A 202 -19.39 5.16 8.41
CA HIS A 202 -19.51 3.70 8.56
C HIS A 202 -20.09 3.01 7.32
N LYS A 203 -19.77 3.53 6.13
CA LYS A 203 -20.24 2.98 4.88
C LYS A 203 -19.47 1.71 4.57
N HIS A 204 -20.20 0.60 4.50
CA HIS A 204 -19.66 -0.69 4.16
C HIS A 204 -20.58 -1.35 3.13
N ASP A 205 -20.02 -1.64 1.96
CA ASP A 205 -20.70 -2.37 0.88
C ASP A 205 -19.94 -3.66 0.62
N LYS A 206 -20.59 -4.79 0.92
CA LYS A 206 -19.99 -6.12 0.77
C LYS A 206 -19.57 -6.41 -0.67
N ASP A 207 -20.34 -5.98 -1.66
CA ASP A 207 -20.04 -6.26 -3.07
C ASP A 207 -18.83 -5.44 -3.54
N ASP A 208 -18.70 -4.19 -3.09
CA ASP A 208 -17.51 -3.38 -3.34
C ASP A 208 -16.26 -4.02 -2.73
N TRP A 209 -16.32 -4.45 -1.47
CA TRP A 209 -15.21 -5.14 -0.80
C TRP A 209 -14.88 -6.47 -1.46
N LEU A 210 -15.89 -7.25 -1.82
CA LEU A 210 -15.69 -8.50 -2.54
C LEU A 210 -14.99 -8.28 -3.88
N ASN A 211 -15.34 -7.22 -4.60
CA ASN A 211 -14.69 -6.86 -5.87
C ASN A 211 -13.23 -6.46 -5.68
N ILE A 212 -12.89 -5.75 -4.60
CA ILE A 212 -11.50 -5.39 -4.25
C ILE A 212 -10.68 -6.63 -3.87
N LEU A 213 -11.26 -7.53 -3.07
CA LEU A 213 -10.55 -8.70 -2.53
C LEU A 213 -10.28 -9.81 -3.54
N GLN A 214 -10.94 -9.83 -4.70
CA GLN A 214 -10.78 -10.91 -5.71
C GLN A 214 -9.31 -11.16 -6.08
N ARG A 215 -8.53 -10.09 -6.29
CA ARG A 215 -7.11 -10.20 -6.66
C ARG A 215 -6.32 -10.91 -5.56
N ALA A 216 -6.45 -10.41 -4.33
CA ALA A 216 -5.79 -10.99 -3.17
C ALA A 216 -6.20 -12.45 -2.98
N GLY A 217 -7.50 -12.76 -3.10
CA GLY A 217 -8.02 -14.12 -2.98
C GLY A 217 -7.36 -15.12 -3.91
N ILE A 218 -7.03 -14.72 -5.15
CA ILE A 218 -6.27 -15.57 -6.08
C ILE A 218 -4.82 -15.74 -5.58
N GLN A 219 -4.14 -14.64 -5.22
CA GLN A 219 -2.72 -14.65 -4.88
C GLN A 219 -2.40 -15.40 -3.57
N ILE A 220 -3.34 -15.40 -2.62
CA ILE A 220 -3.23 -16.10 -1.34
C ILE A 220 -4.22 -17.28 -1.19
N TYR A 221 -4.74 -17.77 -2.33
CA TYR A 221 -5.51 -19.01 -2.42
C TYR A 221 -6.75 -19.11 -1.51
N MET A 222 -7.46 -18.00 -1.33
CA MET A 222 -8.71 -17.99 -0.56
C MET A 222 -9.82 -18.73 -1.29
N THR A 223 -10.62 -19.45 -0.52
CA THR A 223 -11.90 -19.98 -1.00
C THR A 223 -12.91 -18.84 -1.18
N GLN A 224 -13.96 -19.06 -1.98
CA GLN A 224 -15.04 -18.08 -2.14
C GLN A 224 -15.77 -17.81 -0.82
N GLU A 225 -15.84 -18.79 0.08
CA GLU A 225 -16.38 -18.62 1.43
C GLU A 225 -15.51 -17.67 2.26
N MET A 226 -14.19 -17.88 2.27
CA MET A 226 -13.25 -17.00 2.97
C MET A 226 -13.32 -15.57 2.42
N LEU A 227 -13.35 -15.41 1.09
CA LEU A 227 -13.50 -14.10 0.44
C LEU A 227 -14.82 -13.41 0.84
N SER A 228 -15.92 -14.15 0.83
CA SER A 228 -17.24 -13.61 1.20
C SER A 228 -17.29 -13.17 2.65
N LYS A 229 -16.69 -13.96 3.55
CA LYS A 229 -16.58 -13.62 4.98
C LYS A 229 -15.71 -12.39 5.20
N SER A 230 -14.54 -12.32 4.57
CA SER A 230 -13.67 -11.14 4.65
C SER A 230 -14.33 -9.88 4.09
N ALA A 231 -15.19 -10.01 3.08
CA ALA A 231 -15.93 -8.89 2.52
C ALA A 231 -17.09 -8.41 3.41
N GLU A 232 -17.55 -9.23 4.37
CA GLU A 232 -18.59 -8.86 5.35
C GLU A 232 -18.03 -8.10 6.56
N GLU A 233 -16.72 -8.21 6.80
CA GLU A 233 -16.08 -7.58 7.95
C GLU A 233 -15.90 -6.07 7.67
N PRO A 234 -16.58 -5.18 8.42
CA PRO A 234 -16.36 -3.75 8.28
C PRO A 234 -14.97 -3.39 8.82
N ILE A 235 -14.47 -2.21 8.44
CA ILE A 235 -13.26 -1.65 9.05
C ILE A 235 -13.52 -1.52 10.56
N SER A 236 -12.87 -2.34 11.38
CA SER A 236 -13.04 -2.32 12.82
C SER A 236 -12.26 -1.15 13.40
N GLN A 237 -12.94 -0.13 13.90
CA GLN A 237 -12.32 0.88 14.75
C GLN A 237 -12.42 0.44 16.21
N LYS A 238 -11.29 0.26 16.89
CA LYS A 238 -11.32 -0.02 18.33
C LYS A 238 -11.80 1.21 19.10
N PRO A 239 -12.38 1.04 20.31
CA PRO A 239 -12.85 2.17 21.11
C PRO A 239 -11.78 3.24 21.40
N ASN A 240 -10.48 2.90 21.40
CA ASN A 240 -9.39 3.85 21.67
C ASN A 240 -8.73 4.47 20.43
N GLU A 241 -9.26 4.20 19.23
CA GLU A 241 -8.67 4.68 17.97
C GLU A 241 -9.41 5.95 17.50
N ILE A 242 -8.68 7.01 17.13
CA ILE A 242 -9.22 8.21 16.48
C ILE A 242 -8.69 8.30 15.06
N LEU A 243 -9.59 8.25 14.08
CA LEU A 243 -9.25 8.49 12.68
C LEU A 243 -8.69 9.90 12.51
N GLN A 244 -7.52 10.00 11.89
CA GLN A 244 -6.83 11.28 11.69
C GLN A 244 -7.25 11.96 10.39
N PRO A 245 -7.23 13.31 10.34
CA PRO A 245 -7.47 14.03 9.10
C PRO A 245 -6.36 13.74 8.07
N LEU A 246 -6.69 13.91 6.79
CA LEU A 246 -5.71 13.77 5.71
C LEU A 246 -4.77 14.98 5.66
N GLU A 247 -3.70 14.91 6.43
CA GLU A 247 -2.67 15.96 6.54
C GLU A 247 -1.27 15.32 6.51
N ASN A 248 -0.25 16.14 6.25
CA ASN A 248 1.17 15.73 6.32
C ASN A 248 1.45 14.43 5.57
N TYR A 249 1.19 14.44 4.26
CA TYR A 249 1.36 13.29 3.40
C TYR A 249 2.25 13.57 2.19
N ARG A 250 2.78 12.50 1.60
CA ARG A 250 3.50 12.52 0.33
C ARG A 250 2.88 11.54 -0.65
N LEU A 251 2.81 11.94 -1.92
CA LEU A 251 2.48 11.04 -3.01
C LEU A 251 3.62 10.06 -3.23
N GLN A 252 3.29 8.78 -3.32
CA GLN A 252 4.23 7.72 -3.66
C GLN A 252 3.70 6.93 -4.86
N LEU A 253 4.58 6.69 -5.82
CA LEU A 253 4.32 5.81 -6.96
C LEU A 253 4.96 4.44 -6.77
N TYR A 254 4.27 3.41 -7.24
CA TYR A 254 4.68 2.01 -7.21
C TYR A 254 4.29 1.31 -8.53
N GLY A 255 4.71 0.06 -8.69
CA GLY A 255 4.38 -0.75 -9.86
C GLY A 255 4.91 -0.14 -11.16
N ASN A 256 6.12 0.43 -11.11
CA ASN A 256 6.77 1.17 -12.17
C ASN A 256 5.93 2.36 -12.65
N GLY A 257 5.43 3.16 -11.71
CA GLY A 257 4.65 4.37 -11.98
C GLY A 257 3.17 4.14 -12.28
N LYS A 258 2.67 2.90 -12.18
CA LYS A 258 1.26 2.56 -12.49
C LYS A 258 0.31 2.62 -11.29
N ILE A 259 0.86 2.68 -10.07
CA ILE A 259 0.08 2.70 -8.83
C ILE A 259 0.45 3.96 -8.04
N ALA A 260 -0.54 4.64 -7.49
CA ALA A 260 -0.38 5.77 -6.59
C ALA A 260 -0.92 5.45 -5.19
N THR A 261 -0.28 6.02 -4.17
CA THR A 261 -0.76 6.03 -2.79
C THR A 261 -0.31 7.32 -2.09
N LEU A 262 -0.91 7.64 -0.95
CA LEU A 262 -0.45 8.68 -0.05
C LEU A 262 0.10 8.04 1.21
N LEU A 263 1.31 8.45 1.57
CA LEU A 263 1.97 8.03 2.80
C LEU A 263 2.01 9.21 3.76
N ASN A 264 1.71 8.99 5.04
CA ASN A 264 1.91 10.01 6.06
C ASN A 264 3.42 10.29 6.25
N THR A 265 3.78 11.44 6.80
CA THR A 265 5.18 11.81 7.05
C THR A 265 5.65 11.51 8.47
N ILE A 266 4.85 10.79 9.27
CA ILE A 266 5.16 10.41 10.66
C ILE A 266 5.98 9.12 10.64
N ASP A 267 5.40 8.04 10.13
CA ASP A 267 5.99 6.69 10.09
C ASP A 267 6.19 6.18 8.64
N ASN A 268 5.89 7.02 7.64
CA ASN A 268 5.88 6.69 6.22
C ASN A 268 4.84 5.62 5.82
N ASP A 269 3.87 5.28 6.66
CA ASP A 269 2.79 4.35 6.33
C ASP A 269 1.57 5.06 5.73
N SER A 270 0.42 4.38 5.60
CA SER A 270 -0.77 4.93 4.93
C SER A 270 -1.17 6.29 5.50
N ALA A 271 -1.56 7.21 4.61
CA ALA A 271 -2.13 8.50 5.01
C ALA A 271 -3.54 8.39 5.61
N ILE A 272 -4.19 7.21 5.55
CA ILE A 272 -5.39 6.91 6.33
C ILE A 272 -4.95 6.07 7.52
N TRP A 273 -4.99 6.67 8.71
CA TRP A 273 -4.48 6.06 9.94
C TRP A 273 -5.26 6.54 11.17
N TRP A 274 -5.13 5.78 12.26
CA TRP A 274 -5.75 6.05 13.55
C TRP A 274 -4.68 6.28 14.60
N ALA A 275 -4.88 7.32 15.40
CA ALA A 275 -4.07 7.58 16.57
C ALA A 275 -4.71 6.97 17.82
N ASP A 276 -3.89 6.58 18.76
CA ASP A 276 -4.31 6.25 20.11
C ASP A 276 -4.80 7.50 20.85
N LYS A 277 -5.94 7.40 21.53
CA LYS A 277 -6.57 8.54 22.23
C LYS A 277 -5.69 9.17 23.30
N ASP A 278 -4.87 8.35 23.97
CA ASP A 278 -4.14 8.77 25.16
C ASP A 278 -2.75 9.29 24.80
N THR A 279 -2.11 8.66 23.81
CA THR A 279 -0.72 8.99 23.42
C THR A 279 -0.62 9.83 22.15
N GLY A 280 -1.62 9.78 21.27
CA GLY A 280 -1.57 10.41 19.94
C GLY A 280 -0.71 9.66 18.92
N GLU A 281 -0.10 8.53 19.31
CA GLU A 281 0.76 7.73 18.44
C GLU A 281 -0.07 6.93 17.42
N PRO A 282 0.45 6.69 16.20
CA PRO A 282 -0.17 5.80 15.23
C PRO A 282 -0.36 4.38 15.79
N ILE A 283 -1.59 3.84 15.70
CA ILE A 283 -1.91 2.47 16.16
C ILE A 283 -2.72 1.65 15.15
N GLY A 284 -3.08 2.23 14.01
CA GLY A 284 -3.80 1.55 12.95
C GLY A 284 -3.68 2.29 11.63
N TRP A 285 -3.69 1.54 10.52
CA TRP A 285 -3.53 2.09 9.17
C TRP A 285 -4.46 1.37 8.20
N GLN A 286 -5.00 2.12 7.25
CA GLN A 286 -5.78 1.58 6.13
C GLN A 286 -5.02 1.86 4.84
N PRO A 287 -4.23 0.90 4.32
CA PRO A 287 -3.52 1.10 3.07
C PRO A 287 -4.51 1.28 1.92
N VAL A 288 -4.19 2.19 1.01
CA VAL A 288 -4.95 2.46 -0.22
C VAL A 288 -3.98 2.59 -1.37
N TYR A 289 -4.06 1.67 -2.33
CA TYR A 289 -3.29 1.68 -3.56
C TYR A 289 -4.25 1.87 -4.72
N LEU A 290 -3.94 2.80 -5.62
CA LEU A 290 -4.84 3.23 -6.68
C LEU A 290 -4.15 3.14 -8.03
N PHE A 291 -4.87 2.67 -9.05
CA PHE A 291 -4.42 2.83 -10.44
C PHE A 291 -5.54 3.46 -11.28
N LYS A 292 -5.15 4.21 -12.31
CA LYS A 292 -6.08 4.84 -13.25
C LYS A 292 -6.15 4.02 -14.53
N ASN A 293 -7.34 3.77 -15.03
CA ASN A 293 -7.56 3.08 -16.30
C ASN A 293 -7.11 3.98 -17.46
N LYS A 294 -6.24 3.47 -18.32
CA LYS A 294 -5.69 4.21 -19.47
C LYS A 294 -6.72 4.48 -20.58
N ASP A 295 -7.78 3.67 -20.66
CA ASP A 295 -8.80 3.76 -21.71
C ASP A 295 -10.04 4.52 -21.24
N THR A 296 -10.49 4.32 -20.00
CA THR A 296 -11.71 4.96 -19.45
C THR A 296 -11.43 6.18 -18.58
N GLY A 297 -10.21 6.33 -18.06
CA GLY A 297 -9.85 7.35 -17.07
C GLY A 297 -10.41 7.11 -15.67
N GLU A 298 -11.09 5.99 -15.43
CA GLU A 298 -11.65 5.62 -14.13
C GLU A 298 -10.56 5.17 -13.16
N TRP A 299 -10.76 5.40 -11.88
CA TRP A 299 -9.86 4.96 -10.82
C TRP A 299 -10.30 3.64 -10.20
N HIS A 300 -9.33 2.80 -9.85
CA HIS A 300 -9.55 1.48 -9.27
C HIS A 300 -8.64 1.30 -8.04
N VAL A 301 -9.11 0.55 -7.05
CA VAL A 301 -8.24 0.05 -5.98
C VAL A 301 -7.38 -1.08 -6.55
N TRP A 302 -6.08 -1.04 -6.26
CA TRP A 302 -5.12 -2.08 -6.63
C TRP A 302 -5.16 -3.24 -5.64
#